data_AF-A0A2Z6IMH8-F1
#
_entry.id   AF-A0A2Z6IMH8-F1
#
_cell.length_a   1.000
_cell.length_b   1.000
_cell.length_c   1.000
_cell.angle_alpha   90.00
_cell.angle_beta   90.00
_cell.angle_gamma   90.00
#
_symmetry.space_group_name_H-M   'P 1'
#
loop_
_entity.id
_entity.type
_entity.pdbx_description
1 polymer ?
#
loop_
_entity_poly.entity_id
_entity_poly.type
_entity_poly.pdbx_seq_one_letter_code
_entity_poly.pdbx_strand_id
1 'polypeptide(L)'
;MKPTYCGAKTRAGTPCRRYPITGRKRCKLHGGTNPGPGYGNQNAKTHGIYASRWTPEDHERAGESQKLIGTLDTEIELVRVRIARILDTEASGGYPDAAFHTLLDRYVGRLCTLETQRNALNDGGPTEQIITIRGGFPGT
;
A
#
# COMPACT_ATOMS: atom_id res chain seq x y z
N MET A 1 12.63 -9.30 -24.91
CA MET A 1 12.24 -9.07 -26.32
C MET A 1 11.19 -7.97 -26.41
N LYS A 2 11.41 -6.94 -27.23
CA LYS A 2 10.37 -5.95 -27.57
C LYS A 2 9.46 -6.54 -28.66
N PRO A 3 8.13 -6.55 -28.50
CA PRO A 3 7.26 -7.08 -29.55
C PRO A 3 7.37 -6.21 -30.82
N THR A 4 7.55 -6.85 -31.97
CA THR A 4 7.60 -6.17 -33.28
C THR A 4 6.22 -5.64 -33.66
N TYR A 5 5.15 -6.32 -33.26
CA TYR A 5 3.77 -5.92 -33.54
C TYR A 5 2.91 -5.95 -32.27
N CYS A 6 1.86 -5.13 -32.25
CA CYS A 6 0.92 -5.00 -31.13
C CYS A 6 0.21 -6.31 -30.78
N GLY A 7 -0.14 -7.12 -31.79
CA GLY A 7 -0.76 -8.44 -31.60
C GLY A 7 -2.13 -8.43 -30.92
N ALA A 8 -2.77 -7.28 -30.70
CA ALA A 8 -4.11 -7.20 -30.11
C ALA A 8 -5.15 -7.70 -31.11
N LYS A 9 -6.18 -8.42 -30.64
CA LYS A 9 -7.27 -8.90 -31.51
C LYS A 9 -8.04 -7.69 -32.05
N THR A 10 -8.07 -7.54 -33.36
CA THR A 10 -8.84 -6.48 -34.03
C THR A 10 -10.32 -6.85 -34.11
N ARG A 11 -11.17 -5.90 -34.51
CA ARG A 11 -12.61 -6.17 -34.78
C ARG A 11 -12.83 -7.25 -35.83
N ALA A 12 -11.89 -7.42 -36.77
CA ALA A 12 -11.90 -8.47 -37.78
C ALA A 12 -11.39 -9.83 -37.27
N GLY A 13 -11.11 -9.97 -35.97
CA GLY A 13 -10.64 -11.21 -35.35
C GLY A 13 -9.15 -11.52 -35.57
N THR A 14 -8.45 -10.78 -36.43
CA THR A 14 -7.03 -10.96 -36.72
C THR A 14 -6.12 -10.19 -35.76
N PRO A 15 -4.86 -10.62 -35.54
CA PRO A 15 -3.91 -9.90 -34.70
C PRO A 15 -3.48 -8.56 -35.32
N CYS A 16 -3.37 -7.53 -34.49
CA CYS A 16 -2.99 -6.19 -34.91
C CYS A 16 -1.53 -6.15 -35.38
N ARG A 17 -1.33 -5.77 -36.64
CA ARG A 17 -0.02 -5.61 -37.29
C ARG A 17 0.60 -4.22 -37.15
N ARG A 18 0.05 -3.35 -36.30
CA ARG A 18 0.66 -2.03 -36.01
C ARG A 18 1.82 -2.19 -35.03
N TYR A 19 2.84 -1.34 -35.18
CA TYR A 19 3.95 -1.27 -34.24
C TYR A 19 3.48 -0.80 -32.85
N PRO A 20 3.98 -1.40 -31.76
CA PRO A 20 3.80 -0.88 -30.42
C PRO A 20 4.41 0.50 -30.26
N ILE A 21 3.92 1.27 -29.28
CA ILE A 21 4.63 2.48 -28.84
C ILE A 21 5.96 2.07 -28.21
N THR A 22 7.01 2.86 -28.42
CA THR A 22 8.34 2.63 -27.85
C THR A 22 8.25 2.34 -26.34
N GLY A 23 8.80 1.21 -25.91
CA GLY A 23 8.77 0.78 -24.50
C GLY A 23 7.46 0.14 -24.03
N ARG A 24 6.44 0.02 -24.89
CA ARG A 24 5.14 -0.59 -24.58
C ARG A 24 4.90 -1.85 -25.41
N LYS A 25 3.92 -2.65 -25.00
CA LYS A 25 3.53 -3.91 -25.68
C LYS A 25 2.45 -3.70 -26.74
N ARG A 26 1.76 -2.56 -26.76
CA ARG A 26 0.60 -2.28 -27.62
C ARG A 26 0.75 -0.98 -28.40
N CYS A 27 0.02 -0.85 -29.51
CA CYS A 27 0.01 0.36 -30.33
C CYS A 27 -0.98 1.41 -29.79
N LYS A 28 -0.94 2.64 -30.33
CA LYS A 28 -1.83 3.76 -29.94
C LYS A 28 -3.32 3.40 -29.97
N LEU A 29 -3.76 2.54 -30.89
CA LEU A 29 -5.17 2.13 -30.99
C LEU A 29 -5.58 1.05 -29.98
N HIS A 30 -4.63 0.33 -29.39
CA HIS A 30 -4.91 -0.79 -28.49
C HIS A 30 -4.33 -0.55 -27.09
N GLY A 31 -4.47 0.68 -26.59
CA GLY A 31 -4.09 1.06 -25.23
C GLY A 31 -2.60 1.33 -25.03
N GLY A 32 -1.79 1.42 -26.10
CA GLY A 32 -0.37 1.75 -25.99
C GLY A 32 -0.10 3.12 -25.37
N THR A 33 -1.04 4.07 -25.52
CA THR A 33 -0.98 5.41 -24.89
C THR A 33 -1.64 5.47 -23.52
N ASN A 34 -2.36 4.42 -23.10
CA ASN A 34 -3.09 4.48 -21.85
C ASN A 34 -2.13 4.11 -20.71
N PRO A 35 -1.83 5.03 -19.77
CA PRO A 35 -0.94 4.72 -18.65
C PRO A 35 -1.55 3.70 -17.67
N GLY A 36 -2.83 3.37 -17.84
CA GLY A 36 -3.63 2.68 -16.83
C GLY A 36 -4.40 3.70 -15.99
N PRO A 37 -5.27 3.23 -15.09
CA PRO A 37 -5.97 4.12 -14.20
C PRO A 37 -4.98 4.77 -13.22
N GLY A 38 -5.12 6.08 -12.99
CA GLY A 38 -4.23 6.82 -12.09
C GLY A 38 -4.32 6.33 -10.64
N TYR A 39 -3.29 6.63 -9.86
CA TYR A 39 -3.30 6.36 -8.42
C TYR A 39 -4.51 7.03 -7.74
N GLY A 40 -5.14 6.34 -6.79
CA GLY A 40 -6.33 6.84 -6.09
C GLY A 40 -7.64 6.81 -6.89
N ASN A 41 -7.66 6.22 -8.10
CA ASN A 41 -8.90 6.08 -8.85
C ASN A 41 -9.95 5.25 -8.08
N GLN A 42 -11.20 5.67 -8.14
CA GLN A 42 -12.31 4.97 -7.47
C GLN A 42 -13.04 3.99 -8.39
N ASN A 43 -12.50 3.69 -9.57
CA ASN A 43 -13.17 2.84 -10.55
C ASN A 43 -13.45 1.43 -9.99
N ALA A 44 -12.60 0.92 -9.09
CA ALA A 44 -12.84 -0.37 -8.43
C ALA A 44 -14.01 -0.34 -7.43
N LYS A 45 -14.32 0.83 -6.85
CA LYS A 45 -15.45 1.05 -5.94
C LYS A 45 -16.77 1.21 -6.68
N THR A 46 -16.73 1.72 -7.90
CA THR A 46 -17.94 2.01 -8.71
C THR A 46 -18.23 0.93 -9.75
N HIS A 47 -17.20 0.34 -10.34
CA HIS A 47 -17.29 -0.60 -11.46
C HIS A 47 -16.25 -1.72 -11.27
N GLY A 48 -16.57 -2.69 -10.42
CA GLY A 48 -15.73 -3.85 -10.15
C GLY A 48 -16.42 -4.86 -9.22
N ILE A 49 -15.77 -6.00 -8.97
CA ILE A 49 -16.29 -7.05 -8.07
C ILE A 49 -16.63 -6.50 -6.69
N TYR A 50 -15.88 -5.50 -6.24
CA TYR A 50 -16.09 -4.85 -4.95
C TYR A 50 -17.28 -3.90 -4.95
N ALA A 51 -17.63 -3.29 -6.09
CA ALA A 51 -18.78 -2.38 -6.20
C ALA A 51 -20.13 -3.07 -5.91
N SER A 52 -20.27 -4.34 -6.34
CA SER A 52 -21.48 -5.14 -6.06
C SER A 52 -21.61 -5.63 -4.62
N ARG A 53 -20.52 -5.54 -3.84
CA ARG A 53 -20.45 -6.14 -2.49
C ARG A 53 -20.26 -5.09 -1.39
N TRP A 54 -20.04 -3.82 -1.76
CA TRP A 54 -19.90 -2.72 -0.82
C TRP A 54 -21.27 -2.30 -0.31
N THR A 55 -21.55 -2.51 0.97
CA THR A 55 -22.80 -2.05 1.56
C THR A 55 -22.66 -0.61 2.10
N PRO A 56 -23.77 0.12 2.31
CA PRO A 56 -23.71 1.42 2.98
C PRO A 56 -22.97 1.38 4.33
N GLU A 57 -23.13 0.29 5.07
CA GLU A 57 -22.44 0.06 6.35
C GLU A 57 -20.93 -0.11 6.17
N ASP A 58 -20.48 -0.74 5.09
CA ASP A 58 -19.05 -0.83 4.76
C ASP A 58 -18.46 0.53 4.38
N HIS A 59 -19.26 1.42 3.75
CA HIS A 59 -18.84 2.80 3.46
C HIS A 59 -18.67 3.61 4.75
N GLU A 60 -19.62 3.48 5.67
CA GLU A 60 -19.58 4.13 6.98
C GLU A 60 -18.38 3.63 7.80
N ARG A 61 -18.22 2.31 7.91
CA ARG A 61 -17.09 1.69 8.62
C ARG A 61 -15.74 2.09 8.03
N ALA A 62 -15.64 2.20 6.71
CA ALA A 62 -14.42 2.71 6.05
C ALA A 62 -14.17 4.18 6.40
N GLY A 63 -15.20 5.02 6.43
CA GLY A 63 -15.11 6.42 6.84
C GLY A 63 -14.75 6.61 8.32
N GLU A 64 -15.24 5.76 9.21
CA GLU A 64 -14.90 5.75 10.63
C GLU A 64 -13.47 5.26 10.85
N SER A 65 -13.08 4.18 10.18
CA SER A 65 -11.71 3.67 10.20
C SER A 65 -10.73 4.76 9.74
N GLN A 66 -11.11 5.54 8.72
CA GLN A 66 -10.32 6.68 8.23
C GLN A 66 -10.04 7.74 9.30
N LYS A 67 -10.98 7.96 10.23
CA LYS A 67 -10.86 8.92 11.35
C LYS A 67 -9.99 8.38 12.49
N LEU A 68 -9.90 7.06 12.63
CA LEU A 68 -9.13 6.37 13.67
C LEU A 68 -7.66 6.11 13.25
N ILE A 69 -7.35 6.23 11.96
CA ILE A 69 -5.98 6.14 11.45
C ILE A 69 -5.21 7.40 11.90
N GLY A 70 -4.18 7.21 12.73
CA GLY A 70 -3.25 8.28 13.09
C GLY A 70 -2.35 8.68 11.92
N THR A 71 -1.61 9.78 12.05
CA THR A 71 -0.61 10.13 11.03
C THR A 71 0.55 9.14 11.06
N LEU A 72 1.19 8.94 9.92
CA LEU A 72 2.40 8.15 9.82
C LEU A 72 3.48 8.60 10.82
N ASP A 73 3.62 9.91 11.00
CA ASP A 73 4.58 10.47 11.96
C ASP A 73 4.24 10.10 13.41
N THR A 74 2.95 10.09 13.78
CA THR A 74 2.51 9.64 15.11
C THR A 74 2.88 8.17 15.36
N GLU A 75 2.73 7.31 14.35
CA GLU A 75 3.10 5.90 14.44
C GLU A 75 4.63 5.73 14.57
N ILE A 76 5.41 6.49 13.79
CA ILE A 76 6.88 6.50 13.88
C ILE A 76 7.34 6.91 15.27
N GLU A 77 6.77 7.98 15.83
CA GLU A 77 7.05 8.46 17.19
C GLU A 77 6.75 7.37 18.23
N LEU A 78 5.57 6.73 18.15
CA LEU A 78 5.20 5.67 19.08
C LEU A 78 6.14 4.46 19.01
N VAL A 79 6.57 4.06 17.80
CA VAL A 79 7.52 2.96 17.63
C VAL A 79 8.89 3.34 18.20
N ARG A 80 9.37 4.56 17.96
CA ARG A 80 10.64 5.07 18.54
C ARG A 80 10.61 5.08 20.07
N VAL A 81 9.50 5.54 20.68
CA VAL A 81 9.31 5.51 22.14
C VAL A 81 9.32 4.07 22.68
N ARG A 82 8.70 3.13 21.98
CA ARG A 82 8.72 1.71 22.39
C ARG A 82 10.12 1.12 22.31
N ILE A 83 10.87 1.39 21.25
CA ILE A 83 12.28 0.97 21.11
C ILE A 83 13.11 1.56 22.25
N ALA A 84 12.97 2.85 22.54
CA ALA A 84 13.70 3.50 23.62
C ALA A 84 13.45 2.81 24.98
N ARG A 85 12.19 2.53 25.32
CA ARG A 85 11.84 1.81 26.57
C ARG A 85 12.43 0.40 26.64
N ILE A 86 12.48 -0.30 25.50
CA ILE A 86 13.08 -1.64 25.41
C ILE A 86 14.59 -1.55 25.69
N LEU A 87 15.28 -0.58 25.09
CA LEU A 87 16.71 -0.32 25.31
C LEU A 87 16.99 0.14 26.76
N ASP A 88 16.13 0.98 27.34
CA ASP A 88 16.25 1.39 28.75
C ASP A 88 16.13 0.19 29.70
N THR A 89 15.27 -0.78 29.36
CA THR A 89 15.10 -2.02 30.11
C THR A 89 16.37 -2.89 30.02
N GLU A 90 16.96 -2.99 28.81
CA GLU A 90 18.25 -3.66 28.57
C GLU A 90 19.39 -3.05 29.39
N ALA A 91 19.52 -1.73 29.31
CA ALA A 91 20.54 -0.98 30.02
C ALA A 91 20.40 -1.08 31.55
N SER A 92 19.18 -1.21 32.05
CA SER A 92 18.88 -1.40 33.48
C SER A 92 19.10 -2.84 33.96
N GLY A 93 19.55 -3.76 33.09
CA GLY A 93 19.83 -5.15 33.42
C GLY A 93 18.62 -6.09 33.36
N GLY A 94 17.48 -5.64 32.83
CA GLY A 94 16.43 -6.53 32.30
C GLY A 94 16.66 -6.78 30.80
N TYR A 95 15.82 -7.45 30.02
CA TYR A 95 15.67 -8.90 30.01
C TYR A 95 16.27 -9.44 28.69
N PRO A 96 17.48 -10.03 28.62
CA PRO A 96 18.05 -10.48 27.35
C PRO A 96 17.81 -11.99 27.15
N ASP A 97 16.55 -12.34 26.89
CA ASP A 97 16.17 -13.66 26.35
C ASP A 97 15.74 -13.48 24.88
N ALA A 98 15.66 -14.57 24.11
CA ALA A 98 15.28 -14.59 22.71
C ALA A 98 13.96 -13.82 22.42
N ALA A 99 13.02 -13.81 23.37
CA ALA A 99 11.77 -13.06 23.26
C ALA A 99 11.99 -11.54 23.20
N PHE A 100 12.99 -11.00 23.90
CA PHE A 100 13.35 -9.58 23.91
C PHE A 100 13.92 -9.15 22.57
N HIS A 101 14.91 -9.88 22.05
CA HIS A 101 15.51 -9.59 20.74
C HIS A 101 14.47 -9.69 19.61
N THR A 102 13.58 -10.70 19.68
CA THR A 102 12.47 -10.83 18.73
C THR A 102 11.54 -9.62 18.76
N LEU A 103 11.23 -9.09 19.95
CA LEU A 103 10.38 -7.92 20.09
C LEU A 103 11.06 -6.64 19.56
N LEU A 104 12.34 -6.45 19.88
CA LEU A 104 13.15 -5.34 19.39
C LEU A 104 13.24 -5.36 17.86
N ASP A 105 13.59 -6.51 17.27
CA ASP A 105 13.68 -6.70 15.82
C ASP A 105 12.35 -6.41 15.12
N ARG A 106 11.24 -6.82 15.72
CA ARG A 106 9.90 -6.50 15.21
C ARG A 106 9.64 -5.00 15.17
N TYR A 107 9.98 -4.27 16.23
CA TYR A 107 9.78 -2.82 16.28
C TYR A 107 10.72 -2.06 15.35
N VAL A 108 11.98 -2.49 15.25
CA VAL A 108 12.96 -1.92 14.31
C VAL A 108 12.53 -2.15 12.85
N GLY A 109 12.08 -3.37 12.53
CA GLY A 109 11.54 -3.67 11.20
C GLY A 109 10.29 -2.85 10.86
N ARG A 110 9.39 -2.65 11.84
CA ARG A 110 8.24 -1.77 11.70
C ARG A 110 8.67 -0.31 11.47
N LEU A 111 9.65 0.20 12.24
CA LEU A 111 10.17 1.57 12.06
C LEU A 111 10.74 1.78 10.65
N CYS A 112 11.56 0.85 10.16
CA CYS A 112 12.14 0.89 8.82
C CYS A 112 11.05 0.96 7.74
N THR A 113 10.00 0.15 7.88
CA THR A 113 8.85 0.15 6.96
C THR A 113 8.14 1.49 6.95
N LEU A 114 7.83 2.04 8.14
CA LEU A 114 7.14 3.32 8.29
C LEU A 114 7.96 4.49 7.73
N GLU A 115 9.27 4.52 7.98
CA GLU A 115 10.15 5.56 7.44
C GLU A 115 10.32 5.46 5.92
N THR A 116 10.38 4.25 5.38
CA THR A 116 10.38 4.02 3.92
C THR A 116 9.10 4.57 3.31
N GLN A 117 7.95 4.30 3.93
CA GLN A 117 6.68 4.85 3.47
C GLN A 117 6.67 6.37 3.58
N ARG A 118 7.14 6.96 4.69
CA ARG A 118 7.19 8.43 4.88
C ARG A 118 8.04 9.11 3.80
N ASN A 119 9.20 8.55 3.50
CA ASN A 119 10.07 9.08 2.46
C ASN A 119 9.40 8.97 1.08
N ALA A 120 8.75 7.84 0.78
CA ALA A 120 7.96 7.69 -0.43
C ALA A 120 6.82 8.74 -0.53
N LEU A 121 6.16 9.09 0.58
CA LEU A 121 5.14 10.16 0.59
C LEU A 121 5.73 11.55 0.31
N ASN A 122 6.86 11.87 0.95
CA ASN A 122 7.50 13.18 0.85
C ASN A 122 8.13 13.42 -0.53
N ASP A 123 8.58 12.35 -1.21
CA ASP A 123 9.13 12.40 -2.57
C ASP A 123 8.04 12.42 -3.67
N GLY A 124 6.77 12.61 -3.30
CA GLY A 124 5.63 12.63 -4.25
C GLY A 124 5.18 11.24 -4.72
N GLY A 125 5.57 10.19 -3.99
CA GLY A 125 5.11 8.82 -4.20
C GLY A 125 3.68 8.55 -3.68
N PRO A 126 3.10 7.39 -4.04
CA PRO A 126 1.70 7.09 -3.79
C PRO A 126 1.36 7.10 -2.30
N THR A 127 0.39 7.94 -1.92
CA THR A 127 -0.08 8.12 -0.55
C THR A 127 -0.87 6.93 -0.03
N GLU A 128 -0.21 5.83 0.32
CA GLU A 128 -0.87 4.68 0.95
C GLU A 128 -0.92 4.86 2.47
N GLN A 129 -2.14 4.87 2.99
CA GLN A 129 -2.46 5.00 4.40
C GLN A 129 -1.94 3.79 5.16
N ILE A 130 -1.23 4.03 6.24
CA ILE A 130 -0.72 2.96 7.08
C ILE A 130 -1.75 2.64 8.15
N ILE A 131 -2.10 1.36 8.23
CA ILE A 131 -2.98 0.83 9.26
C ILE A 131 -2.23 0.93 10.61
N THR A 132 -2.65 1.86 11.45
CA THR A 132 -2.34 1.86 12.88
C THR A 132 -3.41 1.02 13.57
N ILE A 133 -3.08 -0.22 13.97
CA ILE A 133 -3.94 -0.97 14.89
C ILE A 133 -3.75 -0.37 16.29
N ARG A 134 -4.61 0.58 16.67
CA ARG A 134 -4.82 0.89 18.10
C ARG A 134 -5.74 -0.17 18.69
N GLY A 135 -5.41 -0.58 19.91
CA GLY A 135 -5.86 -1.81 20.54
C GLY A 135 -7.37 -2.05 20.58
N GLY A 136 -7.72 -3.34 20.52
CA GLY A 136 -8.95 -3.91 21.06
C GLY A 136 -10.09 -3.99 20.05
N PHE A 137 -10.29 -5.18 19.48
CA PHE A 137 -11.65 -5.58 19.10
C PHE A 137 -12.51 -5.50 20.37
N PRO A 138 -13.61 -4.72 20.40
CA PRO A 138 -14.58 -4.84 21.47
C PRO A 138 -15.18 -6.25 21.39
N GLY A 139 -14.92 -7.04 22.41
CA GLY A 139 -15.54 -8.34 22.56
C GLY A 139 -16.99 -8.17 22.98
N THR A 140 -17.88 -8.79 22.22
CA THR A 140 -19.12 -9.43 22.68
C THR A 140 -19.41 -10.60 21.75
#